data_AF-A0A820NLT1-F1
#
_entry.id   AF-A0A820NLT1-F1
#
_cell.length_a   1.000
_cell.length_b   1.000
_cell.length_c   1.000
_cell.angle_alpha   90.00
_cell.angle_beta   90.00
_cell.angle_gamma   90.00
#
_symmetry.space_group_name_H-M   'P 1'
#
loop_
_entity.id
_entity.type
_entity.pdbx_description
1 polymer ?
#
loop_
_entity_poly.entity_id
_entity_poly.type
_entity_poly.pdbx_seq_one_letter_code
_entity_poly.pdbx_strand_id
1 'polypeptide(L)'
;MLNNILPLIIRRNHTNRLSILNLIERIRQKIEAEFTTQILIPSIDQQAECAAIELWHSLEINEIELSKQICKQRREINLVSYYHLIDTLHLLLRDKTLSWRQEKIAMSFLCLLLRKEVKLSPAYIDICIHFLIHDNAELRQ
;
A
#
# COMPACT_ATOMS: atom_id res chain seq x y z
N MET A 1 -4.38 -6.83 -6.69
CA MET A 1 -5.01 -7.79 -5.76
C MET A 1 -5.19 -7.21 -4.36
N LEU A 2 -4.17 -6.59 -3.75
CA LEU A 2 -4.27 -5.95 -2.43
C LEU A 2 -5.43 -4.95 -2.30
N ASN A 3 -5.73 -4.23 -3.38
CA ASN A 3 -6.82 -3.25 -3.45
C ASN A 3 -8.20 -3.80 -3.08
N ASN A 4 -8.44 -5.09 -3.30
CA ASN A 4 -9.72 -5.70 -2.97
C ASN A 4 -9.66 -6.42 -1.63
N ILE A 5 -8.52 -7.03 -1.29
CA ILE A 5 -8.40 -7.90 -0.12
C ILE A 5 -8.38 -7.09 1.17
N LEU A 6 -7.55 -6.02 1.26
CA LEU A 6 -7.41 -5.27 2.50
C LEU A 6 -8.73 -4.58 2.91
N PRO A 7 -9.46 -3.90 2.01
CA PRO A 7 -10.76 -3.34 2.36
C PRO A 7 -11.78 -4.39 2.79
N LEU A 8 -11.76 -5.60 2.19
CA LEU A 8 -12.66 -6.68 2.57
C LEU A 8 -12.36 -7.26 3.96
N ILE A 9 -11.09 -7.34 4.34
CA ILE A 9 -10.70 -7.76 5.69
C ILE A 9 -11.26 -6.76 6.71
N ILE A 10 -11.10 -5.46 6.47
CA ILE A 10 -11.57 -4.39 7.37
C ILE A 10 -13.09 -4.36 7.47
N ARG A 11 -13.80 -4.42 6.33
CA ARG A 11 -15.27 -4.30 6.26
C ARG A 11 -16.01 -5.47 6.87
N ARG A 12 -15.39 -6.65 6.99
CA ARG A 12 -16.09 -7.80 7.57
C ARG A 12 -16.41 -7.50 9.03
N ASN A 13 -17.69 -7.59 9.38
CA ASN A 13 -18.12 -7.55 10.78
C ASN A 13 -17.48 -8.72 11.52
N HIS A 14 -16.44 -8.40 12.29
CA HIS A 14 -15.75 -9.36 13.13
C HIS A 14 -16.66 -9.64 14.32
N THR A 15 -17.28 -10.81 14.35
CA THR A 15 -18.02 -11.25 15.53
C THR A 15 -17.09 -11.21 16.74
N ASN A 16 -17.59 -10.81 17.92
CA ASN A 16 -16.83 -10.76 19.17
C ASN A 16 -16.35 -12.14 19.70
N ARG A 17 -16.42 -13.20 18.89
CA ARG A 17 -15.87 -14.51 19.23
C ARG A 17 -14.34 -14.43 19.25
N LEU A 18 -13.76 -14.82 20.38
CA LEU A 18 -12.31 -14.75 20.62
C LEU A 18 -11.48 -15.46 19.54
N SER A 19 -11.95 -16.59 19.03
CA SER A 19 -11.27 -17.33 17.96
C SER A 19 -11.15 -16.55 16.66
N ILE A 20 -12.18 -15.78 16.30
CA ILE A 20 -12.20 -14.95 15.10
C ILE A 20 -11.29 -13.73 15.29
N LEU A 21 -11.34 -13.09 16.46
CA LEU A 21 -10.45 -11.98 16.79
C LEU A 21 -8.97 -12.39 16.73
N ASN A 22 -8.62 -13.53 17.34
CA ASN A 22 -7.25 -14.06 17.30
C ASN A 22 -6.79 -14.40 15.88
N LEU A 23 -7.70 -14.89 15.03
CA LEU A 23 -7.38 -15.19 13.63
C LEU A 23 -7.08 -13.92 12.85
N ILE A 24 -7.90 -12.89 12.99
CA ILE A 24 -7.70 -11.60 12.29
C ILE A 24 -6.40 -10.95 12.72
N GLU A 25 -6.11 -10.99 14.03
CA GLU A 25 -4.87 -10.44 14.56
C GLU A 25 -3.64 -11.19 14.04
N ARG A 26 -3.71 -12.51 13.93
CA ARG A 26 -2.66 -13.31 13.29
C ARG A 26 -2.49 -12.99 11.81
N ILE A 27 -3.59 -12.78 11.08
CA ILE A 27 -3.54 -12.36 9.68
C ILE A 27 -2.87 -11.00 9.57
N ARG A 28 -3.25 -10.03 10.40
CA ARG A 28 -2.65 -8.69 10.46
C ARG A 28 -1.14 -8.78 10.69
N GLN A 29 -0.72 -9.49 11.73
CA GLN A 29 0.69 -9.67 12.08
C GLN A 29 1.48 -10.36 10.95
N LYS A 30 0.89 -11.38 10.31
CA LYS A 30 1.53 -12.07 9.19
C LYS A 30 1.69 -11.16 7.97
N ILE A 31 0.66 -10.37 7.65
CA ILE A 31 0.73 -9.37 6.58
C ILE A 31 1.84 -8.38 6.92
N GLU A 32 1.87 -7.81 8.13
CA GLU A 32 2.91 -6.85 8.53
C GLU A 32 4.32 -7.43 8.45
N ALA A 33 4.52 -8.69 8.83
CA ALA A 33 5.81 -9.35 8.77
C ALA A 33 6.28 -9.69 7.34
N GLU A 34 5.35 -10.09 6.46
CA GLU A 34 5.66 -10.56 5.11
C GLU A 34 5.43 -9.48 4.03
N PHE A 35 4.98 -8.28 4.40
CA PHE A 35 4.67 -7.22 3.44
C PHE A 35 5.94 -6.66 2.79
N THR A 36 6.31 -7.24 1.64
CA THR A 36 7.36 -6.68 0.80
C THR A 36 6.84 -5.48 0.02
N THR A 37 7.46 -4.33 0.22
CA THR A 37 7.16 -3.08 -0.47
C THR A 37 7.49 -3.20 -1.97
N GLN A 38 6.49 -3.45 -2.82
CA GLN A 38 6.68 -3.39 -4.27
C GLN A 38 7.14 -2.00 -4.71
N ILE A 39 8.18 -1.90 -5.53
CA ILE A 39 8.71 -0.63 -6.05
C ILE A 39 7.62 0.02 -6.93
N LEU A 40 7.24 1.27 -6.60
CA LEU A 40 6.19 2.00 -7.33
C LEU A 40 6.79 2.74 -8.52
N ILE A 41 7.97 3.32 -8.33
CA ILE A 41 8.71 4.03 -9.37
C ILE A 41 9.99 3.24 -9.62
N PRO A 42 10.03 2.38 -10.66
CA PRO A 42 11.27 1.70 -11.01
C PRO A 42 12.31 2.75 -11.44
N SER A 43 13.31 3.00 -10.60
CA SER A 43 14.49 3.78 -10.96
C SER A 43 15.52 2.84 -11.56
N ILE A 44 15.81 3.01 -12.85
CA ILE A 44 16.93 2.34 -13.48
C ILE A 44 18.14 3.26 -13.29
N ASP A 45 19.20 2.74 -12.69
CA ASP A 45 20.47 3.44 -12.59
C ASP A 45 21.10 3.51 -13.99
N GLN A 46 21.52 4.70 -14.41
CA GLN A 46 22.18 4.92 -15.69
C GLN A 46 23.46 4.09 -15.81
N GLN A 47 24.16 3.86 -14.70
CA GLN A 47 25.36 3.02 -14.69
C GLN A 47 25.03 1.55 -15.00
N ALA A 48 23.90 1.06 -14.48
CA ALA A 48 23.41 -0.28 -14.78
C ALA A 48 22.92 -0.41 -16.22
N GLU A 49 22.30 0.64 -16.78
CA GLU A 49 21.91 0.71 -18.19
C GLU A 49 23.15 0.64 -19.10
N CYS A 50 24.20 1.43 -18.83
CA CYS A 50 25.46 1.39 -19.57
C CYS A 50 26.15 0.02 -19.51
N ALA A 51 26.28 -0.56 -18.31
CA ALA A 51 26.90 -1.87 -18.13
C ALA A 51 26.12 -2.99 -18.83
N ALA A 52 24.78 -2.92 -18.82
CA ALA A 52 23.93 -3.89 -19.52
C ALA A 52 24.09 -3.79 -21.04
N ILE A 53 24.19 -2.57 -21.59
CA ILE A 53 24.45 -2.36 -23.03
C ILE A 53 25.81 -2.95 -23.44
N GLU A 54 26.83 -2.78 -22.60
CA GLU A 54 28.17 -3.34 -22.83
C GLU A 54 28.18 -4.88 -22.75
N LEU A 55 27.43 -5.48 -21.82
CA LEU A 55 27.37 -6.93 -21.63
C LEU A 55 26.54 -7.66 -22.70
N TRP A 56 25.40 -7.10 -23.11
CA TRP A 56 24.37 -7.85 -23.86
C TRP A 56 24.53 -7.77 -25.39
N HIS A 57 25.48 -7.00 -25.91
CA HIS A 57 25.58 -6.59 -27.32
C HIS A 57 24.32 -5.83 -27.79
N SER A 58 24.39 -5.17 -28.95
CA SER A 58 23.43 -4.15 -29.41
C SER A 58 21.98 -4.63 -29.39
N LEU A 59 21.26 -4.31 -28.31
CA LEU A 59 19.81 -4.39 -28.27
C LEU A 59 19.25 -3.50 -29.37
N GLU A 60 18.24 -3.98 -30.09
CA GLU A 60 17.57 -3.15 -31.08
C GLU A 60 16.93 -1.94 -30.38
N ILE A 61 17.13 -0.74 -30.94
CA ILE A 61 16.63 0.52 -30.36
C ILE A 61 15.11 0.43 -30.07
N ASN A 62 14.38 -0.30 -30.93
CA ASN A 62 12.96 -0.55 -30.78
C ASN A 62 12.59 -1.33 -29.51
N GLU A 63 13.40 -2.32 -29.10
CA GLU A 63 13.15 -3.10 -27.88
C GLU A 63 13.38 -2.28 -26.60
N ILE A 64 14.37 -1.38 -26.64
CA ILE A 64 14.67 -0.46 -25.54
C ILE A 64 13.52 0.53 -25.36
N GLU A 65 13.03 1.12 -26.45
CA GLU A 65 11.90 2.06 -26.40
C GLU A 65 10.61 1.37 -25.93
N LEU A 66 10.33 0.17 -26.43
CA LEU A 66 9.17 -0.61 -26.02
C LEU A 66 9.24 -0.98 -24.53
N SER A 67 10.42 -1.35 -24.03
CA SER A 67 10.65 -1.61 -22.60
C SER A 67 10.45 -0.36 -21.74
N LYS A 68 10.90 0.81 -22.20
CA LYS A 68 10.67 2.11 -21.52
C LYS A 68 9.17 2.44 -21.47
N GLN A 69 8.43 2.19 -22.55
CA GLN A 69 6.98 2.37 -22.58
C GLN A 69 6.26 1.42 -21.62
N ILE A 70 6.62 0.13 -21.59
CA ILE A 70 6.06 -0.85 -20.63
C ILE A 70 6.34 -0.42 -19.19
N CYS A 71 7.56 0.03 -18.88
CA CYS A 71 7.90 0.51 -17.54
C CYS A 71 7.05 1.72 -17.14
N LYS A 72 6.83 2.66 -18.06
CA LYS A 72 5.97 3.83 -17.82
C LYS A 72 4.52 3.42 -17.56
N GLN A 73 3.96 2.53 -18.38
CA GLN A 73 2.60 2.03 -18.18
C GLN A 73 2.45 1.28 -16.85
N ARG A 74 3.42 0.42 -16.49
CA ARG A 74 3.42 -0.28 -15.20
C ARG A 74 3.48 0.70 -14.03
N ARG A 75 4.31 1.74 -14.11
CA ARG A 75 4.37 2.81 -13.11
C ARG A 75 3.03 3.50 -12.94
N GLU A 76 2.38 3.87 -14.03
CA GLU A 76 1.06 4.52 -13.99
C GLU A 76 0.00 3.61 -13.36
N ILE A 77 -0.07 2.35 -13.76
CA ILE A 77 -0.99 1.35 -13.19
C ILE A 77 -0.73 1.15 -11.69
N ASN A 78 0.54 1.07 -11.28
CA ASN A 78 0.92 0.89 -9.88
C ASN A 78 0.55 2.11 -9.04
N LEU A 79 0.78 3.33 -9.54
CA LEU A 79 0.41 4.57 -8.86
C LEU A 79 -1.11 4.71 -8.73
N VAL A 80 -1.86 4.45 -9.81
CA VAL A 80 -3.34 4.46 -9.76
C VAL A 80 -3.84 3.46 -8.74
N SER A 81 -3.30 2.23 -8.76
CA SER A 81 -3.68 1.20 -7.80
C SER A 81 -3.36 1.59 -6.36
N TYR A 82 -2.20 2.20 -6.13
CA TYR A 82 -1.75 2.67 -4.83
C TYR A 82 -2.65 3.77 -4.26
N TYR A 83 -2.92 4.83 -5.04
CA TYR A 83 -3.77 5.91 -4.58
C TYR A 83 -5.21 5.45 -4.38
N HIS A 84 -5.73 4.60 -5.27
CA HIS A 84 -7.05 4.02 -5.11
C HIS A 84 -7.19 3.24 -3.79
N LEU A 85 -6.15 2.51 -3.38
CA LEU A 85 -6.15 1.80 -2.10
C LEU A 85 -6.14 2.77 -0.92
N ILE A 86 -5.30 3.82 -0.96
CA ILE A 86 -5.28 4.86 0.08
C ILE A 86 -6.65 5.51 0.21
N ASP A 87 -7.26 5.93 -0.90
CA ASP A 87 -8.56 6.59 -0.88
C ASP A 87 -9.66 5.65 -0.37
N THR A 88 -9.59 4.35 -0.71
CA THR A 88 -10.53 3.35 -0.19
C THR A 88 -10.39 3.17 1.32
N LEU A 89 -9.15 3.13 1.84
CA LEU A 89 -8.90 3.06 3.27
C LEU A 89 -9.31 4.35 3.99
N HIS A 90 -9.12 5.52 3.36
CA HIS A 90 -9.58 6.81 3.86
C HIS A 90 -11.08 6.84 4.07
N LEU A 91 -11.83 6.46 3.03
CA LEU A 91 -13.28 6.39 3.09
C LEU A 91 -13.76 5.42 4.17
N LEU A 92 -13.06 4.29 4.34
CA LEU A 92 -13.39 3.32 5.38
C LEU A 92 -13.13 3.85 6.79
N LEU A 93 -11.99 4.51 7.01
CA LEU A 93 -11.63 5.06 8.32
C LEU A 93 -12.47 6.27 8.71
N ARG A 94 -13.09 6.94 7.73
CA ARG A 94 -14.09 8.00 7.97
C ARG A 94 -15.49 7.44 8.21
N ASP A 95 -15.72 6.17 7.89
CA ASP A 95 -16.99 5.50 8.13
C ASP A 95 -17.13 5.17 9.61
N LYS A 96 -18.06 5.86 10.29
CA LYS A 96 -18.35 5.69 11.72
C LYS A 96 -18.98 4.34 12.08
N THR A 97 -19.17 3.44 11.11
CA THR A 97 -19.66 2.09 11.34
C THR A 97 -18.57 1.12 11.76
N LEU A 98 -17.28 1.48 11.59
CA LEU A 98 -16.18 0.64 12.03
C LEU A 98 -16.06 0.63 13.56
N SER A 99 -15.81 -0.56 14.12
CA SER A 99 -15.37 -0.66 15.50
C SER A 99 -13.91 -0.22 15.64
N TRP A 100 -13.52 0.23 16.83
CA TRP A 100 -12.12 0.63 17.11
C TRP A 100 -11.07 -0.43 16.75
N ARG A 101 -11.43 -1.72 16.78
CA ARG A 101 -10.53 -2.81 16.36
C ARG A 101 -10.34 -2.85 14.85
N GLN A 102 -11.41 -2.63 14.09
CA GLN A 102 -11.35 -2.53 12.64
C GLN A 102 -10.59 -1.29 12.21
N GLU A 103 -10.80 -0.16 12.91
CA GLU A 103 -10.00 1.05 12.72
C GLU A 103 -8.50 0.78 12.97
N LYS A 104 -8.17 0.02 14.02
CA LYS A 104 -6.78 -0.35 14.31
C LYS A 104 -6.14 -1.16 13.19
N ILE A 105 -6.85 -2.16 12.67
CA ILE A 105 -6.38 -2.97 11.54
C ILE A 105 -6.22 -2.10 10.28
N ALA A 106 -7.19 -1.23 10.02
CA ALA A 106 -7.16 -0.34 8.86
C ALA A 106 -6.00 0.66 8.94
N MET A 107 -5.73 1.23 10.11
CA MET A 107 -4.56 2.08 10.32
C MET A 107 -3.26 1.32 10.17
N SER A 108 -3.16 0.09 10.68
CA SER A 108 -1.94 -0.71 10.53
C SER A 108 -1.65 -0.99 9.05
N PHE A 109 -2.67 -1.30 8.25
CA PHE A 109 -2.53 -1.43 6.80
C PHE A 109 -2.19 -0.11 6.10
N LEU A 110 -2.75 1.02 6.55
CA LEU A 110 -2.39 2.33 6.01
C LEU A 110 -0.91 2.68 6.29
N CYS A 111 -0.40 2.33 7.47
CA CYS A 111 1.01 2.50 7.82
C CYS A 111 1.95 1.67 6.93
N LEU A 112 1.55 0.45 6.54
CA LEU A 112 2.30 -0.37 5.57
C LEU A 112 2.39 0.27 4.17
N LEU A 113 1.47 1.17 3.83
CA LEU A 113 1.45 1.89 2.56
C LEU A 113 2.27 3.18 2.58
N LEU A 114 2.93 3.53 3.69
CA LEU A 114 3.82 4.68 3.75
C LEU A 114 5.04 4.47 2.85
N ARG A 115 5.19 5.29 1.79
CA ARG A 115 6.29 5.18 0.82
C ARG A 115 7.08 6.47 0.73
N LYS A 116 8.41 6.35 0.64
CA LYS A 116 9.33 7.48 0.42
C LYS A 116 9.34 7.97 -1.03
N GLU A 117 9.01 7.07 -1.96
CA GLU A 117 9.05 7.32 -3.41
C GLU A 117 7.93 8.26 -3.90
N VAL A 118 6.86 8.42 -3.11
CA VAL A 118 5.63 9.11 -3.52
C VAL A 118 5.27 10.12 -2.44
N LYS A 119 4.79 11.30 -2.86
CA LYS A 119 4.28 12.30 -1.92
C LYS A 119 3.05 11.74 -1.20
N LEU A 120 2.96 11.99 0.10
CA LEU A 120 1.79 11.67 0.90
C LEU A 120 0.56 12.37 0.31
N SER A 121 -0.52 11.61 0.07
CA SER A 121 -1.77 12.22 -0.38
C SER A 121 -2.40 13.03 0.77
N PRO A 122 -3.18 14.08 0.45
CA PRO A 122 -3.92 14.83 1.47
C PRO A 122 -4.85 13.93 2.29
N ALA A 123 -5.46 12.92 1.65
CA ALA A 123 -6.28 11.90 2.33
C ALA A 123 -5.51 11.14 3.40
N TYR A 124 -4.26 10.75 3.12
CA TYR A 124 -3.40 10.08 4.09
C TYR A 124 -3.12 10.97 5.31
N ILE A 125 -2.74 12.22 5.06
CA ILE A 125 -2.40 13.20 6.11
C ILE A 125 -3.63 13.48 6.98
N ASP A 126 -4.80 13.66 6.35
CA ASP A 126 -6.08 13.88 7.03
C ASP A 126 -6.41 12.75 8.02
N ILE A 127 -6.21 11.49 7.61
CA ILE A 127 -6.39 10.34 8.51
C ILE A 127 -5.42 10.40 9.68
N CYS A 128 -4.12 10.57 9.41
CA CYS A 128 -3.13 10.60 10.48
C CYS A 128 -3.46 11.68 11.51
N ILE A 129 -3.85 12.88 11.06
CA ILE A 129 -4.26 13.98 11.95
C ILE A 129 -5.52 13.60 12.73
N HIS A 130 -6.51 13.00 12.08
CA HIS A 130 -7.74 12.55 12.74
C HIS A 130 -7.46 11.54 13.87
N PHE A 131 -6.52 10.63 13.65
CA PHE A 131 -6.17 9.58 14.60
C PHE A 131 -5.26 10.07 15.74
N LEU A 132 -4.49 11.15 15.56
CA LEU A 132 -3.66 11.74 16.63
C LEU A 132 -4.49 12.22 17.83
N ILE A 133 -5.73 12.65 17.60
CA ILE A 133 -6.67 13.12 18.64
C ILE A 133 -7.72 12.07 19.02
N HIS A 134 -7.56 10.82 18.58
CA HIS A 134 -8.53 9.77 18.82
C HIS A 134 -8.58 9.37 20.31
N ASP A 135 -9.76 9.04 20.85
CA ASP A 135 -9.94 8.76 22.29
C ASP A 135 -9.17 7.50 22.74
N ASN A 136 -9.10 6.49 21.87
CA ASN A 136 -8.34 5.27 22.12
C ASN A 136 -6.83 5.50 21.98
N ALA A 137 -6.08 5.26 23.06
CA ALA A 137 -4.63 5.44 23.10
C ALA A 137 -3.87 4.56 22.09
N GLU A 138 -4.35 3.34 21.82
CA GLU A 138 -3.70 2.43 20.86
C GLU A 138 -3.80 2.94 19.41
N LEU A 139 -4.79 3.78 19.12
CA LEU A 139 -5.03 4.36 17.80
C LEU A 139 -4.25 5.67 17.58
N ARG A 140 -3.73 6.26 18.66
CA ARG A 140 -2.89 7.46 18.61
C ARG A 140 -1.40 7.16 18.38
N GLN A 141 -0.96 5.95 18.69
CA GLN A 141 0.44 5.50 18.64
C GLN A 141 0.76 4.87 17.28
#